data_AF-A0A2V7WEX0-F1
#
_entry.id   AF-A0A2V7WEX0-F1
#
_cell.length_a   1.000
_cell.length_b   1.000
_cell.length_c   1.000
_cell.angle_alpha   90.00
_cell.angle_beta   90.00
_cell.angle_gamma   90.00
#
_symmetry.space_group_name_H-M   'P 1'
#
loop_
_entity.id
_entity.type
_entity.pdbx_description
1 polymer ?
#
loop_
_entity_poly.entity_id
_entity_poly.type
_entity_poly.pdbx_seq_one_letter_code
_entity_poly.pdbx_strand_id
1 'polypeptide(L)'
;MPESYIEVLRVTVAESLPLQKRYERISDRLKAAWTSHQFVTGTYHHFLAAPLPYNVDFTRIYHRLRDLATTMEQGKLIATIAAVTDLEDALDRVTRYLLAADDAISPSLLRRFFERLKRQDDTIIEYLIRFYLYADAVEADRRDKLDFLFTRLGEDFDARRGEYVTRESLELRPRVMELVSLLNVASAPREEVVRVTRAVRSMRDDISTASKFDDLAERNLLKDARTFKHRVGDLFFDPDVLLAIIELNVAAKNHFLRLYRGEEQRILEDSAKLMEHGDAIERNFGDANPALIEEIARFREFKERFDSLRAQSNIKYDVVSRLKTSMNNILAQLDRGLDVEEEAPEELPAQFFDDAQHVEDVTSRFGRGEPLLDFLVRIGVAIESGQRDTLLLRLEPWEVAAYEKLLGRRDAESENDTEELWMLHVRAAALRVKVDEEATILATAIAAGVHPEATLFTRAKQSLDLAKELDALFADFLQEAVYYSNRQILHQLYRSRFRLLRGFSGLWLIYDRGA
;
A
#
# COMPACT_ATOMS: atom_id res chain seq x y z
N MET A 1 40.92 55.02 -36.91
CA MET A 1 39.57 54.52 -36.57
C MET A 1 38.98 55.50 -35.58
N PRO A 2 37.93 56.25 -35.91
CA PRO A 2 37.42 57.29 -35.01
C PRO A 2 36.69 56.65 -33.81
N GLU A 3 36.92 57.18 -32.62
CA GLU A 3 36.35 56.72 -31.33
C GLU A 3 34.83 56.55 -31.35
N SER A 4 34.13 57.32 -32.20
CA SER A 4 32.67 57.22 -32.39
C SER A 4 32.19 55.87 -32.96
N TYR A 5 33.00 55.18 -33.76
CA TYR A 5 32.66 53.84 -34.25
C TYR A 5 32.81 52.77 -33.16
N ILE A 6 33.78 52.95 -32.25
CA ILE A 6 34.03 52.04 -31.14
C ILE A 6 32.95 52.20 -30.06
N GLU A 7 32.46 53.41 -29.82
CA GLU A 7 31.32 53.67 -28.92
C GLU A 7 30.01 53.08 -29.45
N VAL A 8 29.69 53.27 -30.73
CA VAL A 8 28.47 52.70 -31.34
C VAL A 8 28.51 51.18 -31.38
N LEU A 9 29.68 50.57 -31.64
CA LEU A 9 29.90 49.11 -31.56
C LEU A 9 29.83 48.59 -30.12
N ARG A 10 30.31 49.35 -29.12
CA ARG A 10 30.21 48.96 -27.70
C ARG A 10 28.77 49.04 -27.19
N VAL A 11 28.00 50.05 -27.58
CA VAL A 11 26.58 50.20 -27.20
C VAL A 11 25.74 49.10 -27.86
N THR A 12 25.96 48.80 -29.14
CA THR A 12 25.24 47.72 -29.84
C THR A 12 25.57 46.32 -29.32
N VAL A 13 26.81 46.06 -28.89
CA VAL A 13 27.20 44.79 -28.24
C VAL A 13 26.70 44.70 -26.78
N ALA A 14 26.65 45.82 -26.06
CA ALA A 14 26.12 45.85 -24.68
C ALA A 14 24.60 45.62 -24.64
N GLU A 15 23.86 46.06 -25.66
CA GLU A 15 22.41 45.86 -25.79
C GLU A 15 22.02 44.52 -26.46
N SER A 16 22.92 43.89 -27.23
CA SER A 16 22.65 42.61 -27.89
C SER A 16 22.66 41.41 -26.92
N LEU A 17 23.53 41.42 -25.91
CA LEU A 17 23.64 40.32 -24.94
C LEU A 17 22.38 40.15 -24.07
N PRO A 18 21.75 41.21 -23.52
CA PRO A 18 20.45 41.10 -22.84
C PRO A 18 19.33 40.57 -23.75
N LEU A 19 19.32 40.97 -25.03
CA LEU A 19 18.32 40.51 -26.00
C LEU A 19 18.50 39.04 -26.37
N GLN A 20 19.74 38.59 -26.51
CA GLN A 20 20.06 37.18 -26.72
C GLN A 20 19.59 36.31 -25.56
N LYS A 21 19.84 36.74 -24.31
CA LYS A 21 19.33 36.05 -23.12
C LYS A 21 17.80 36.01 -23.07
N ARG A 22 17.11 37.10 -23.45
CA ARG A 22 15.64 37.11 -23.55
C ARG A 22 15.14 36.15 -24.62
N TYR A 23 15.78 36.11 -25.79
CA TYR A 23 15.45 35.16 -26.85
C TYR A 23 15.61 33.70 -26.39
N GLU A 24 16.73 33.36 -25.76
CA GLU A 24 16.97 32.03 -25.19
C GLU A 24 15.89 31.66 -24.17
N ARG A 25 15.53 32.58 -23.27
CA ARG A 25 14.44 32.39 -22.32
C ARG A 25 13.09 32.18 -23.00
N ILE A 26 12.74 32.96 -24.03
CA ILE A 26 11.49 32.80 -24.78
C ILE A 26 11.45 31.44 -25.47
N SER A 27 12.56 31.03 -26.09
CA SER A 27 12.69 29.72 -26.75
C SER A 27 12.44 28.58 -25.76
N ASP A 28 13.07 28.63 -24.58
CA ASP A 28 12.87 27.62 -23.55
C ASP A 28 11.47 27.65 -22.93
N ARG A 29 10.88 28.83 -22.73
CA ARG A 29 9.48 28.97 -22.30
C ARG A 29 8.52 28.37 -23.32
N LEU A 30 8.78 28.55 -24.62
CA LEU A 30 7.96 27.94 -25.69
C LEU A 30 8.06 26.42 -25.66
N LYS A 31 9.26 25.84 -25.51
CA LYS A 31 9.43 24.39 -25.37
C LYS A 31 8.71 23.85 -24.14
N ALA A 32 8.84 24.54 -23.01
CA ALA A 32 8.14 24.18 -21.77
C ALA A 32 6.61 24.22 -21.93
N ALA A 33 6.08 25.29 -22.52
CA ALA A 33 4.64 25.43 -22.81
C ALA A 33 4.15 24.37 -23.80
N TRP A 34 4.93 24.05 -24.83
CA TRP A 34 4.61 22.99 -25.79
C TRP A 34 4.56 21.62 -25.12
N THR A 35 5.56 21.28 -24.31
CA THR A 35 5.59 20.02 -23.55
C THR A 35 4.38 19.92 -22.60
N SER A 36 4.05 21.01 -21.91
CA SER A 36 2.85 21.09 -21.06
C SER A 36 1.56 20.90 -21.86
N HIS A 37 1.45 21.53 -23.04
CA HIS A 37 0.32 21.31 -23.94
C HIS A 37 0.16 19.84 -24.37
N GLN A 38 1.26 19.17 -24.73
CA GLN A 38 1.23 17.74 -25.08
C GLN A 38 0.78 16.87 -23.89
N PHE A 39 1.31 17.16 -22.70
CA PHE A 39 0.88 16.49 -21.46
C PHE A 39 -0.60 16.68 -21.16
N VAL A 40 -1.10 17.93 -21.20
CA VAL A 40 -2.51 18.26 -20.96
C VAL A 40 -3.39 17.58 -22.01
N THR A 41 -3.02 17.62 -23.28
CA THR A 41 -3.74 16.95 -24.38
C THR A 41 -3.85 15.45 -24.15
N GLY A 42 -2.73 14.78 -23.85
CA GLY A 42 -2.73 13.36 -23.56
C GLY A 42 -3.57 13.01 -22.33
N THR A 43 -3.54 13.84 -21.30
CA THR A 43 -4.31 13.61 -20.07
C THR A 43 -5.81 13.80 -20.28
N TYR A 44 -6.21 14.86 -20.98
CA TYR A 44 -7.62 15.11 -21.31
C TYR A 44 -8.20 13.99 -22.18
N HIS A 45 -7.44 13.56 -23.18
CA HIS A 45 -7.86 12.50 -24.09
C HIS A 45 -7.97 11.13 -23.40
N HIS A 46 -6.98 10.74 -22.58
CA HIS A 46 -6.90 9.37 -22.04
C HIS A 46 -7.51 9.18 -20.65
N PHE A 47 -7.68 10.25 -19.86
CA PHE A 47 -8.12 10.14 -18.47
C PHE A 47 -9.36 10.96 -18.14
N LEU A 48 -9.56 12.12 -18.76
CA LEU A 48 -10.73 12.96 -18.50
C LEU A 48 -11.86 12.75 -19.51
N ALA A 49 -11.58 12.14 -20.66
CA ALA A 49 -12.53 11.94 -21.76
C ALA A 49 -13.29 13.22 -22.15
N ALA A 50 -12.60 14.37 -22.09
CA ALA A 50 -13.16 15.69 -22.32
C ALA A 50 -12.34 16.43 -23.40
N PRO A 51 -12.97 17.33 -24.19
CA PRO A 51 -12.24 18.18 -25.11
C PRO A 51 -11.36 19.18 -24.34
N LEU A 52 -10.29 19.66 -24.98
CA LEU A 52 -9.46 20.71 -24.41
C LEU A 52 -10.27 22.00 -24.24
N PRO A 53 -10.15 22.70 -23.08
CA PRO A 53 -10.91 23.92 -22.81
C PRO A 53 -10.32 25.17 -23.48
N TYR A 54 -9.31 25.01 -24.35
CA TYR A 54 -8.63 26.09 -25.04
C TYR A 54 -8.24 25.69 -26.47
N ASN A 55 -7.97 26.69 -27.29
CA ASN A 55 -7.38 26.53 -28.62
C ASN A 55 -6.14 27.43 -28.73
N VAL A 56 -4.96 26.83 -28.90
CA VAL A 56 -3.68 27.54 -29.02
C VAL A 56 -2.99 27.11 -30.30
N ASP A 57 -2.63 28.10 -31.12
CA ASP A 57 -1.85 27.90 -32.34
C ASP A 57 -0.35 28.01 -32.05
N PHE A 58 0.25 26.91 -31.60
CA PHE A 58 1.69 26.83 -31.34
C PHE A 58 2.53 27.00 -32.61
N THR A 59 1.99 26.62 -33.78
CA THR A 59 2.67 26.79 -35.08
C THR A 59 2.91 28.27 -35.36
N ARG A 60 1.89 29.11 -35.16
CA ARG A 60 2.03 30.56 -35.30
C ARG A 60 3.04 31.17 -34.32
N ILE A 61 3.06 30.71 -33.07
CA ILE A 61 4.01 31.21 -32.05
C ILE A 61 5.44 30.80 -32.41
N TYR A 62 5.63 29.57 -32.87
CA TYR A 62 6.92 29.08 -33.35
C TYR A 62 7.43 29.87 -34.56
N HIS A 63 6.58 30.15 -35.54
CA HIS A 63 6.96 30.99 -36.69
C HIS A 63 7.39 32.39 -36.25
N ARG A 64 6.66 33.02 -35.32
CA ARG A 64 7.06 34.33 -34.77
C ARG A 64 8.41 34.29 -34.06
N LEU A 65 8.72 33.21 -33.32
CA LEU A 65 10.03 33.03 -32.69
C LEU A 65 11.16 32.90 -33.74
N ARG A 66 10.91 32.15 -34.82
CA ARG A 66 11.86 32.01 -35.93
C ARG A 66 12.10 33.34 -36.63
N ASP A 67 11.05 34.11 -36.89
CA ASP A 67 11.14 35.43 -37.53
C ASP A 67 11.87 36.45 -36.62
N LEU A 68 11.72 36.32 -35.30
CA LEU A 68 12.49 37.09 -34.33
C LEU A 68 14.00 36.80 -34.44
N ALA A 69 14.41 35.52 -34.56
CA ALA A 69 15.81 35.16 -34.74
C ALA A 69 16.41 35.85 -35.99
N THR A 70 15.68 35.82 -37.11
CA THR A 70 16.08 36.51 -38.34
C THR A 70 16.15 38.04 -38.18
N THR A 71 15.22 38.64 -37.41
CA THR A 71 15.21 40.08 -37.13
C THR A 71 16.37 40.51 -36.25
N MET A 72 16.79 39.65 -35.32
CA MET A 72 17.98 39.84 -34.48
C MET A 72 19.26 39.80 -35.30
N GLU A 73 19.40 38.82 -36.21
CA GLU A 73 20.55 38.73 -37.14
C GLU A 73 20.67 39.96 -38.04
N GLN A 74 19.54 40.60 -38.39
CA GLN A 74 19.49 41.82 -39.20
C GLN A 74 19.82 43.10 -38.41
N GLY A 75 20.06 43.04 -37.10
CA GLY A 75 20.45 44.19 -36.27
C GLY A 75 19.35 45.24 -36.05
N LYS A 76 18.06 44.90 -36.26
CA LYS A 76 16.93 45.84 -36.15
C LYS A 76 16.45 45.99 -34.70
N LEU A 77 17.20 46.71 -33.87
CA LEU A 77 17.02 46.78 -32.42
C LEU A 77 15.56 47.07 -31.96
N ILE A 78 14.93 48.14 -32.46
CA ILE A 78 13.57 48.53 -32.05
C ILE A 78 12.54 47.46 -32.43
N ALA A 79 12.63 46.91 -33.65
CA ALA A 79 11.73 45.86 -34.12
C ALA A 79 11.91 44.57 -33.33
N THR A 80 13.15 44.22 -32.98
CA THR A 80 13.48 43.09 -32.11
C THR A 80 12.85 43.26 -30.72
N ILE A 81 13.01 44.42 -30.08
CA ILE A 81 12.43 44.67 -28.75
C ILE A 81 10.90 44.53 -28.76
N ALA A 82 10.23 45.10 -29.77
CA ALA A 82 8.79 44.97 -29.93
C ALA A 82 8.37 43.51 -30.14
N ALA A 83 9.04 42.79 -31.04
CA ALA A 83 8.75 41.39 -31.34
C ALA A 83 8.97 40.46 -30.13
N VAL A 84 10.02 40.70 -29.33
CA VAL A 84 10.29 40.00 -28.07
C VAL A 84 9.14 40.21 -27.08
N THR A 85 8.72 41.45 -26.88
CA THR A 85 7.63 41.80 -25.95
C THR A 85 6.31 41.17 -26.39
N ASP A 86 5.97 41.26 -27.69
CA ASP A 86 4.74 40.66 -28.21
C ASP A 86 4.74 39.12 -28.13
N LEU A 87 5.91 38.48 -28.12
CA LEU A 87 6.08 37.04 -27.95
C LEU A 87 5.95 36.64 -26.47
N GLU A 88 6.55 37.40 -25.56
CA GLU A 88 6.39 37.21 -24.11
C GLU A 88 4.91 37.30 -23.72
N ASP A 89 4.20 38.34 -24.18
CA ASP A 89 2.76 38.50 -23.95
C ASP A 89 1.92 37.34 -24.52
N ALA A 90 2.32 36.81 -25.67
CA ALA A 90 1.66 35.66 -26.27
C ALA A 90 1.88 34.39 -25.45
N LEU A 91 3.11 34.17 -24.96
CA LEU A 91 3.43 33.05 -24.08
C LEU A 91 2.71 33.18 -22.73
N ASP A 92 2.61 34.36 -22.15
CA ASP A 92 1.87 34.59 -20.90
C ASP A 92 0.38 34.23 -21.05
N ARG A 93 -0.22 34.52 -22.21
CA ARG A 93 -1.60 34.09 -22.51
C ARG A 93 -1.69 32.57 -22.62
N VAL A 94 -0.78 31.93 -23.35
CA VAL A 94 -0.75 30.46 -23.50
C VAL A 94 -0.55 29.78 -22.15
N THR A 95 0.40 30.24 -21.35
CA THR A 95 0.66 29.72 -20.00
C THR A 95 -0.59 29.78 -19.12
N ARG A 96 -1.34 30.89 -19.15
CA ARG A 96 -2.61 30.99 -18.40
C ARG A 96 -3.66 29.97 -18.86
N TYR A 97 -3.83 29.77 -20.16
CA TYR A 97 -4.77 28.75 -20.67
C TYR A 97 -4.35 27.33 -20.28
N LEU A 98 -3.04 27.04 -20.36
CA LEU A 98 -2.50 25.74 -19.97
C LEU A 98 -2.68 25.47 -18.48
N LEU A 99 -2.39 26.46 -17.62
CA LEU A 99 -2.60 26.33 -16.17
C LEU A 99 -4.08 26.13 -15.81
N ALA A 100 -4.98 26.89 -16.45
CA ALA A 100 -6.41 26.73 -16.21
C ALA A 100 -6.91 25.32 -16.60
N ALA A 101 -6.37 24.75 -17.68
CA ALA A 101 -6.69 23.37 -18.05
C ALA A 101 -6.04 22.33 -17.11
N ASP A 102 -4.81 22.60 -16.65
CA ASP A 102 -4.06 21.76 -15.72
C ASP A 102 -4.69 21.73 -14.31
N ASP A 103 -5.47 22.74 -13.91
CA ASP A 103 -6.20 22.74 -12.64
C ASP A 103 -7.24 21.59 -12.54
N ALA A 104 -7.73 21.08 -13.68
CA ALA A 104 -8.57 19.86 -13.71
C ALA A 104 -7.78 18.56 -13.55
N ILE A 105 -6.44 18.61 -13.68
CA ILE A 105 -5.56 17.46 -13.59
C ILE A 105 -5.03 17.37 -12.16
N SER A 106 -5.53 16.43 -11.36
CA SER A 106 -4.97 16.21 -10.01
C SER A 106 -3.53 15.65 -10.06
N PRO A 107 -2.72 15.80 -8.98
CA PRO A 107 -1.42 15.16 -8.88
C PRO A 107 -1.46 13.64 -9.10
N SER A 108 -2.58 13.00 -8.72
CA SER A 108 -2.77 11.56 -8.92
C SER A 108 -2.97 11.17 -10.38
N LEU A 109 -3.60 12.02 -11.19
CA LEU A 109 -3.74 11.80 -12.64
C LEU A 109 -2.40 11.97 -13.34
N LEU A 110 -1.60 12.96 -12.93
CA LEU A 110 -0.25 13.15 -13.44
C LEU A 110 0.61 11.90 -13.19
N ARG A 111 0.59 11.35 -11.95
CA ARG A 111 1.32 10.11 -11.63
C ARG A 111 0.92 8.95 -12.55
N ARG A 112 -0.39 8.72 -12.71
CA ARG A 112 -0.93 7.67 -13.59
C ARG A 112 -0.52 7.85 -15.05
N PHE A 113 -0.48 9.09 -15.53
CA PHE A 113 -0.02 9.40 -16.89
C PHE A 113 1.42 8.93 -17.09
N PHE A 114 2.32 9.27 -16.16
CA PHE A 114 3.73 8.87 -16.24
C PHE A 114 3.94 7.37 -16.03
N GLU A 115 3.19 6.71 -15.15
CA GLU A 115 3.26 5.25 -14.94
C GLU A 115 2.96 4.45 -16.22
N ARG A 116 2.12 4.97 -17.12
CA ARG A 116 1.83 4.32 -18.41
C ARG A 116 2.95 4.48 -19.45
N LEU A 117 3.86 5.41 -19.28
CA LEU A 117 4.95 5.65 -20.23
C LEU A 117 6.07 4.62 -20.02
N LYS A 118 6.17 3.66 -20.96
CA LYS A 118 7.19 2.57 -20.93
C LYS A 118 8.64 3.05 -20.94
N ARG A 119 8.89 4.21 -21.54
CA ARG A 119 10.18 4.92 -21.54
C ARG A 119 9.89 6.38 -21.28
N GLN A 120 10.62 6.96 -20.35
CA GLN A 120 10.47 8.36 -19.98
C GLN A 120 11.74 9.09 -20.36
N ASP A 121 11.56 10.16 -21.12
CA ASP A 121 12.62 11.08 -21.48
C ASP A 121 12.71 12.14 -20.38
N ASP A 122 13.83 12.19 -19.67
CA ASP A 122 14.14 13.20 -18.66
C ASP A 122 13.87 14.62 -19.17
N THR A 123 14.09 14.86 -20.46
CA THR A 123 13.88 16.15 -21.12
C THR A 123 12.42 16.59 -20.99
N ILE A 124 11.48 15.66 -21.10
CA ILE A 124 10.05 15.95 -20.93
C ILE A 124 9.76 16.37 -19.49
N ILE A 125 10.29 15.62 -18.51
CA ILE A 125 10.12 15.92 -17.09
C ILE A 125 10.70 17.30 -16.77
N GLU A 126 11.90 17.59 -17.28
CA GLU A 126 12.60 18.86 -17.08
C GLU A 126 11.80 20.03 -17.67
N TYR A 127 11.27 19.91 -18.89
CA TYR A 127 10.45 20.96 -19.49
C TYR A 127 9.09 21.14 -18.78
N LEU A 128 8.51 20.09 -18.22
CA LEU A 128 7.31 20.23 -17.39
C LEU A 128 7.61 20.96 -16.08
N ILE A 129 8.73 20.65 -15.42
CA ILE A 129 9.18 21.42 -14.25
C ILE A 129 9.37 22.88 -14.65
N ARG A 130 10.15 23.16 -15.71
CA ARG A 130 10.36 24.52 -16.20
C ARG A 130 9.05 25.25 -16.48
N PHE A 131 8.03 24.59 -17.00
CA PHE A 131 6.72 25.20 -17.26
C PHE A 131 6.10 25.78 -15.98
N TYR A 132 6.04 24.99 -14.89
CA TYR A 132 5.51 25.47 -13.61
C TYR A 132 6.38 26.58 -13.01
N LEU A 133 7.71 26.43 -13.07
CA LEU A 133 8.63 27.42 -12.50
C LEU A 133 8.59 28.76 -13.26
N TYR A 134 8.53 28.75 -14.60
CA TYR A 134 8.38 29.96 -15.40
C TYR A 134 7.06 30.70 -15.15
N ALA A 135 6.03 29.97 -14.74
CA ALA A 135 4.72 30.52 -14.43
C ALA A 135 4.56 30.91 -12.96
N ASP A 136 5.60 30.73 -12.14
CA ASP A 136 5.57 30.88 -10.68
C ASP A 136 4.39 30.10 -10.04
N ALA A 137 4.08 28.96 -10.63
CA ALA A 137 2.90 28.16 -10.33
C ALA A 137 3.25 27.01 -9.37
N VAL A 138 3.74 27.36 -8.19
CA VAL A 138 4.40 26.42 -7.25
C VAL A 138 3.55 26.03 -6.03
N GLU A 139 2.35 26.58 -5.91
CA GLU A 139 1.47 26.41 -4.75
C GLU A 139 0.40 25.31 -4.91
N ALA A 140 -0.21 24.93 -3.78
CA ALA A 140 -1.32 23.98 -3.71
C ALA A 140 -1.03 22.64 -4.45
N ASP A 141 -1.98 22.14 -5.24
CA ASP A 141 -1.84 20.88 -6.00
C ASP A 141 -0.62 20.89 -6.94
N ARG A 142 -0.19 22.06 -7.41
CA ARG A 142 0.98 22.19 -8.30
C ARG A 142 2.28 21.89 -7.56
N ARG A 143 2.34 22.16 -6.26
CA ARG A 143 3.45 21.73 -5.39
C ARG A 143 3.58 20.21 -5.34
N ASP A 144 2.46 19.50 -5.21
CA ASP A 144 2.43 18.03 -5.21
C ASP A 144 2.80 17.45 -6.58
N LYS A 145 2.47 18.14 -7.68
CA LYS A 145 2.92 17.78 -9.04
C LYS A 145 4.44 17.99 -9.18
N LEU A 146 4.96 19.12 -8.74
CA LEU A 146 6.40 19.42 -8.75
C LEU A 146 7.18 18.44 -7.88
N ASP A 147 6.70 18.12 -6.67
CA ASP A 147 7.29 17.10 -5.79
C ASP A 147 7.44 15.76 -6.53
N PHE A 148 6.38 15.32 -7.23
CA PHE A 148 6.46 14.12 -8.06
C PHE A 148 7.44 14.26 -9.22
N LEU A 149 7.40 15.36 -9.99
CA LEU A 149 8.27 15.54 -11.16
C LEU A 149 9.75 15.61 -10.77
N PHE A 150 10.09 16.31 -9.68
CA PHE A 150 11.44 16.34 -9.13
C PHE A 150 11.88 14.97 -8.62
N THR A 151 10.99 14.24 -7.93
CA THR A 151 11.27 12.85 -7.54
C THR A 151 11.55 11.99 -8.77
N ARG A 152 10.77 12.19 -9.84
CA ARG A 152 10.93 11.42 -11.07
C ARG A 152 12.22 11.75 -11.81
N LEU A 153 12.63 13.03 -11.80
CA LEU A 153 13.91 13.47 -12.34
C LEU A 153 15.11 12.90 -11.56
N GLY A 154 14.94 12.69 -10.26
CA GLY A 154 15.97 12.22 -9.35
C GLY A 154 16.00 10.71 -9.10
N GLU A 155 15.11 9.93 -9.71
CA GLU A 155 15.07 8.48 -9.56
C GLU A 155 15.42 7.76 -10.87
N ASP A 156 16.22 6.70 -10.78
CA ASP A 156 16.44 5.74 -11.86
C ASP A 156 15.92 4.37 -11.46
N PHE A 157 15.40 3.61 -12.42
CA PHE A 157 14.95 2.25 -12.15
C PHE A 157 16.12 1.27 -12.33
N ASP A 158 16.51 0.60 -11.25
CA ASP A 158 17.49 -0.49 -11.30
C ASP A 158 16.76 -1.81 -11.56
N ALA A 159 16.79 -2.27 -12.82
CA ALA A 159 16.17 -3.52 -13.22
C ALA A 159 16.76 -4.76 -12.54
N ARG A 160 18.01 -4.72 -12.06
CA ARG A 160 18.64 -5.85 -11.36
C ARG A 160 18.10 -5.99 -9.94
N ARG A 161 17.81 -4.87 -9.28
CA ARG A 161 17.25 -4.83 -7.92
C ARG A 161 15.73 -4.83 -7.91
N GLY A 162 15.09 -4.46 -9.01
CA GLY A 162 13.63 -4.31 -9.08
C GLY A 162 13.12 -3.15 -8.22
N GLU A 163 13.96 -2.12 -8.05
CA GLU A 163 13.76 -0.95 -7.18
C GLU A 163 14.19 0.33 -7.89
N TYR A 164 13.72 1.47 -7.38
CA TYR A 164 14.22 2.78 -7.81
C TYR A 164 15.46 3.16 -6.99
N VAL A 165 16.46 3.77 -7.60
CA VAL A 165 17.62 4.32 -6.91
C VAL A 165 17.65 5.83 -7.12
N THR A 166 18.04 6.56 -6.08
CA THR A 166 18.28 7.99 -6.24
C THR A 166 19.49 8.17 -7.14
N ARG A 167 19.39 9.06 -8.12
CA ARG A 167 20.50 9.43 -8.99
C ARG A 167 21.66 10.00 -8.20
N GLU A 168 22.86 9.83 -8.75
CA GLU A 168 24.06 10.34 -8.11
C GLU A 168 24.00 11.86 -7.94
N SER A 169 24.36 12.33 -6.74
CA SER A 169 24.28 13.75 -6.39
C SER A 169 25.12 14.65 -7.31
N LEU A 170 26.18 14.12 -7.94
CA LEU A 170 27.05 14.86 -8.86
C LEU A 170 26.34 15.24 -10.17
N GLU A 171 25.36 14.43 -10.59
CA GLU A 171 24.59 14.68 -11.81
C GLU A 171 23.29 15.45 -11.50
N LEU A 172 22.61 15.11 -10.40
CA LEU A 172 21.30 15.66 -10.08
C LEU A 172 21.38 17.09 -9.52
N ARG A 173 22.37 17.39 -8.66
CA ARG A 173 22.45 18.69 -7.98
C ARG A 173 22.57 19.88 -8.94
N PRO A 174 23.47 19.87 -9.95
CA PRO A 174 23.55 20.98 -10.91
C PRO A 174 22.22 21.21 -11.65
N ARG A 175 21.53 20.14 -12.05
CA ARG A 175 20.22 20.22 -12.73
C ARG A 175 19.15 20.83 -11.82
N VAL A 176 19.08 20.40 -10.55
CA VAL A 176 18.16 20.96 -9.57
C VAL A 176 18.45 22.44 -9.35
N MET A 177 19.72 22.83 -9.17
CA MET A 177 20.12 24.23 -9.01
C MET A 177 19.71 25.09 -10.22
N GLU A 178 19.93 24.60 -11.44
CA GLU A 178 19.53 25.29 -12.67
C GLU A 178 18.01 25.50 -12.69
N LEU A 179 17.22 24.46 -12.41
CA LEU A 179 15.77 24.53 -12.42
C LEU A 179 15.25 25.52 -11.37
N VAL A 180 15.66 25.39 -10.11
CA VAL A 180 15.16 26.27 -9.04
C VAL A 180 15.66 27.70 -9.18
N SER A 181 16.76 27.95 -9.92
CA SER A 181 17.21 29.32 -10.24
C SER A 181 16.23 30.11 -11.12
N LEU A 182 15.27 29.43 -11.75
CA LEU A 182 14.17 30.08 -12.47
C LEU A 182 13.16 30.76 -11.53
N LEU A 183 13.13 30.36 -10.26
CA LEU A 183 12.35 30.98 -9.21
C LEU A 183 13.17 32.09 -8.54
N ASN A 184 12.52 33.19 -8.19
CA ASN A 184 13.11 34.24 -7.36
C ASN A 184 12.92 33.92 -5.86
N VAL A 185 13.44 32.76 -5.42
CA VAL A 185 13.33 32.37 -4.01
C VAL A 185 14.25 33.23 -3.15
N ALA A 186 13.73 33.75 -2.04
CA ALA A 186 14.53 34.47 -1.07
C ALA A 186 15.57 33.53 -0.45
N SER A 187 16.83 33.98 -0.37
CA SER A 187 17.90 33.21 0.26
C SER A 187 17.61 33.03 1.74
N ALA A 188 17.58 31.77 2.19
CA ALA A 188 17.40 31.43 3.60
C ALA A 188 18.74 31.34 4.35
N PRO A 189 18.74 31.58 5.68
CA PRO A 189 19.93 31.35 6.49
C PRO A 189 20.43 29.90 6.37
N ARG A 190 21.73 29.70 6.15
CA ARG A 190 22.34 28.37 6.00
C ARG A 190 22.00 27.41 7.16
N GLU A 191 21.90 27.94 8.38
CA GLU A 191 21.55 27.15 9.55
C GLU A 191 20.14 26.57 9.45
N GLU A 192 19.19 27.32 8.88
CA GLU A 192 17.82 26.87 8.69
C GLU A 192 17.74 25.77 7.65
N VAL A 193 18.41 25.95 6.51
CA VAL A 193 18.56 24.93 5.46
C VAL A 193 19.12 23.63 6.05
N VAL A 194 20.21 23.71 6.81
CA VAL A 194 20.82 22.53 7.46
C VAL A 194 19.86 21.86 8.45
N ARG A 195 19.10 22.62 9.23
CA ARG A 195 18.10 22.07 10.17
C ARG A 195 16.99 21.32 9.43
N VAL A 196 16.41 21.93 8.40
CA VAL A 196 15.34 21.31 7.60
C VAL A 196 15.84 20.06 6.90
N THR A 197 17.00 20.13 6.23
CA THR A 197 17.63 18.98 5.58
C THR A 197 17.88 17.82 6.55
N ARG A 198 18.33 18.10 7.77
CA ARG A 198 18.50 17.05 8.80
C ARG A 198 17.16 16.45 9.22
N ALA A 199 16.11 17.26 9.38
CA ALA A 199 14.77 16.76 9.72
C ALA A 199 14.21 15.85 8.61
N VAL A 200 14.38 16.23 7.33
CA VAL A 200 13.97 15.38 6.18
C VAL A 200 14.69 14.04 6.21
N ARG A 201 16.01 14.04 6.46
CA ARG A 201 16.80 12.81 6.56
C ARG A 201 16.38 11.94 7.74
N SER A 202 16.07 12.55 8.89
CA SER A 202 15.53 11.81 10.04
C SER A 202 14.24 11.07 9.69
N MET A 203 13.30 11.73 8.99
CA MET A 203 12.05 11.08 8.57
C MET A 203 12.29 9.91 7.61
N ARG A 204 13.28 10.03 6.72
CA ARG A 204 13.69 8.95 5.82
C ARG A 204 14.19 7.74 6.61
N ASP A 205 15.02 8.00 7.62
CA ASP A 205 15.57 6.96 8.47
C ASP A 205 14.44 6.32 9.31
N ASP A 206 13.51 7.11 9.85
CA ASP A 206 12.33 6.62 10.57
C ASP A 206 11.45 5.70 9.69
N ILE A 207 11.17 6.09 8.44
CA ILE A 207 10.44 5.24 7.48
C ILE A 207 11.20 3.92 7.25
N SER A 208 12.52 3.97 7.20
CA SER A 208 13.34 2.78 6.96
C SER A 208 13.35 1.80 8.14
N THR A 209 13.00 2.24 9.35
CA THR A 209 12.87 1.38 10.54
C THR A 209 11.57 0.58 10.59
N ALA A 210 10.58 0.89 9.74
CA ALA A 210 9.37 0.09 9.67
C ALA A 210 9.70 -1.32 9.17
N SER A 211 9.23 -2.34 9.88
CA SER A 211 9.50 -3.75 9.56
C SER A 211 8.28 -4.43 8.94
N LYS A 212 7.09 -3.93 9.27
CA LYS A 212 5.79 -4.39 8.78
C LYS A 212 5.03 -3.25 8.13
N PHE A 213 4.11 -3.60 7.25
CA PHE A 213 3.24 -2.62 6.59
C PHE A 213 2.40 -1.80 7.59
N ASP A 214 1.96 -2.44 8.68
CA ASP A 214 1.13 -1.80 9.71
C ASP A 214 1.94 -0.78 10.54
N ASP A 215 3.26 -0.96 10.67
CA ASP A 215 4.14 0.01 11.35
C ASP A 215 4.10 1.39 10.68
N LEU A 216 3.92 1.44 9.35
CA LEU A 216 3.75 2.70 8.60
C LEU A 216 2.47 3.45 9.01
N ALA A 217 1.42 2.70 9.41
CA ALA A 217 0.13 3.20 9.87
C ALA A 217 0.20 3.74 11.29
N GLU A 218 0.60 2.86 12.19
CA GLU A 218 0.56 3.08 13.63
C GLU A 218 1.45 4.26 14.01
N ARG A 219 2.59 4.39 13.32
CA ARG A 219 3.56 5.47 13.54
C ARG A 219 3.31 6.70 12.66
N ASN A 220 2.25 6.73 11.84
CA ASN A 220 1.88 7.84 10.93
C ASN A 220 3.01 8.33 9.99
N LEU A 221 4.02 7.49 9.69
CA LEU A 221 5.28 7.94 9.08
C LEU A 221 5.10 8.62 7.72
N LEU A 222 4.27 8.05 6.84
CA LEU A 222 4.00 8.63 5.52
C LEU A 222 3.19 9.92 5.58
N LYS A 223 2.27 10.01 6.54
CA LYS A 223 1.43 11.20 6.77
C LYS A 223 2.27 12.34 7.35
N ASP A 224 3.17 12.03 8.28
CA ASP A 224 4.05 13.00 8.90
C ASP A 224 5.05 13.55 7.89
N ALA A 225 5.65 12.68 7.06
CA ALA A 225 6.51 13.11 5.95
C ALA A 225 5.76 14.03 4.97
N ARG A 226 4.53 13.69 4.57
CA ARG A 226 3.70 14.55 3.70
C ARG A 226 3.41 15.90 4.36
N THR A 227 3.00 15.88 5.62
CA THR A 227 2.66 17.08 6.37
C THR A 227 3.88 17.99 6.53
N PHE A 228 5.05 17.41 6.82
CA PHE A 228 6.30 18.14 6.91
C PHE A 228 6.64 18.83 5.59
N LYS A 229 6.61 18.12 4.46
CA LYS A 229 6.89 18.70 3.13
C LYS A 229 6.02 19.92 2.80
N HIS A 230 4.75 19.93 3.21
CA HIS A 230 3.87 21.10 3.05
C HIS A 230 4.23 22.24 4.02
N ARG A 231 4.66 21.94 5.25
CA ARG A 231 5.05 22.95 6.25
C ARG A 231 6.39 23.63 5.98
N VAL A 232 7.26 23.00 5.18
CA VAL A 232 8.57 23.56 4.81
C VAL A 232 8.44 24.89 4.04
N GLY A 233 7.28 25.20 3.44
CA GLY A 233 7.09 26.49 2.77
C GLY A 233 8.05 26.68 1.59
N ASP A 234 8.59 27.88 1.42
CA ASP A 234 9.46 28.26 0.30
C ASP A 234 10.81 27.51 0.29
N LEU A 235 11.28 27.08 1.47
CA LEU A 235 12.50 26.28 1.62
C LEU A 235 12.45 24.95 0.85
N PHE A 236 11.27 24.52 0.39
CA PHE A 236 11.12 23.34 -0.44
C PHE A 236 11.91 23.44 -1.73
N PHE A 237 12.07 24.66 -2.28
CA PHE A 237 12.82 24.92 -3.50
C PHE A 237 14.28 25.31 -3.24
N ASP A 238 14.75 25.26 -1.97
CA ASP A 238 16.19 25.29 -1.71
C ASP A 238 16.84 24.01 -2.27
N PRO A 239 17.93 24.09 -3.04
CA PRO A 239 18.53 22.93 -3.69
C PRO A 239 18.87 21.79 -2.73
N ASP A 240 19.40 22.09 -1.55
CA ASP A 240 19.87 21.07 -0.62
C ASP A 240 18.69 20.42 0.12
N VAL A 241 17.63 21.19 0.42
CA VAL A 241 16.37 20.66 0.98
C VAL A 241 15.64 19.80 -0.04
N LEU A 242 15.52 20.27 -1.29
CA LEU A 242 14.82 19.56 -2.36
C LEU A 242 15.48 18.20 -2.67
N LEU A 243 16.82 18.16 -2.72
CA LEU A 243 17.56 16.91 -2.89
C LEU A 243 17.27 15.91 -1.76
N ALA A 244 17.24 16.38 -0.51
CA ALA A 244 16.87 15.52 0.62
C ALA A 244 15.42 15.04 0.54
N ILE A 245 14.49 15.85 0.05
CA ILE A 245 13.09 15.47 -0.17
C ILE A 245 12.98 14.40 -1.28
N ILE A 246 13.72 14.55 -2.38
CA ILE A 246 13.81 13.54 -3.44
C ILE A 246 14.30 12.21 -2.87
N GLU A 247 15.39 12.23 -2.10
CA GLU A 247 15.92 11.02 -1.43
C GLU A 247 14.88 10.37 -0.50
N LEU A 248 14.19 11.18 0.31
CA LEU A 248 13.11 10.72 1.18
C LEU A 248 11.99 10.04 0.37
N ASN A 249 11.54 10.66 -0.72
CA ASN A 249 10.45 10.14 -1.54
C ASN A 249 10.81 8.81 -2.21
N VAL A 250 12.02 8.69 -2.77
CA VAL A 250 12.51 7.44 -3.39
C VAL A 250 12.63 6.33 -2.33
N ALA A 251 13.22 6.63 -1.19
CA ALA A 251 13.36 5.67 -0.09
C ALA A 251 11.99 5.20 0.42
N ALA A 252 11.06 6.13 0.66
CA ALA A 252 9.71 5.82 1.12
C ALA A 252 8.93 4.96 0.10
N LYS A 253 9.04 5.29 -1.19
CA LYS A 253 8.43 4.51 -2.28
C LYS A 253 8.94 3.08 -2.32
N ASN A 254 10.26 2.88 -2.31
CA ASN A 254 10.83 1.52 -2.32
C ASN A 254 10.46 0.74 -1.08
N HIS A 255 10.54 1.38 0.09
CA HIS A 255 10.23 0.73 1.35
C HIS A 255 8.75 0.31 1.43
N PHE A 256 7.84 1.20 1.01
CA PHE A 256 6.42 0.87 0.84
C PHE A 256 6.21 -0.31 -0.11
N LEU A 257 6.82 -0.29 -1.30
CA LEU A 257 6.68 -1.37 -2.28
C LEU A 257 7.19 -2.72 -1.75
N ARG A 258 8.30 -2.74 -1.02
CA ARG A 258 8.81 -3.96 -0.39
C ARG A 258 7.84 -4.52 0.64
N LEU A 259 7.37 -3.70 1.59
CA LEU A 259 6.42 -4.12 2.61
C LEU A 259 5.09 -4.55 1.99
N TYR A 260 4.63 -3.82 0.98
CA TYR A 260 3.41 -4.15 0.25
C TYR A 260 3.51 -5.50 -0.46
N ARG A 261 4.61 -5.79 -1.18
CA ARG A 261 4.81 -7.11 -1.83
C ARG A 261 4.77 -8.27 -0.83
N GLY A 262 5.26 -8.05 0.40
CA GLY A 262 5.18 -9.03 1.47
C GLY A 262 3.75 -9.30 1.98
N GLU A 263 2.90 -8.27 1.99
CA GLU A 263 1.52 -8.34 2.48
C GLU A 263 0.47 -8.62 1.39
N GLU A 264 0.79 -8.35 0.13
CA GLU A 264 -0.17 -8.39 -0.99
C GLU A 264 -0.92 -9.72 -1.06
N GLN A 265 -0.19 -10.84 -0.98
CA GLN A 265 -0.79 -12.17 -1.07
C GLN A 265 -1.80 -12.41 0.06
N ARG A 266 -1.45 -12.01 1.29
CA ARG A 266 -2.32 -12.13 2.46
C ARG A 266 -3.60 -11.32 2.30
N ILE A 267 -3.48 -10.09 1.82
CA ILE A 267 -4.64 -9.21 1.58
C ILE A 267 -5.57 -9.82 0.54
N LEU A 268 -5.02 -10.40 -0.53
CA LEU A 268 -5.82 -11.04 -1.58
C LEU A 268 -6.55 -12.27 -1.08
N GLU A 269 -5.87 -13.15 -0.35
CA GLU A 269 -6.46 -14.37 0.19
C GLU A 269 -7.56 -14.05 1.22
N ASP A 270 -7.25 -13.19 2.20
CA ASP A 270 -8.19 -12.84 3.26
C ASP A 270 -9.42 -12.09 2.69
N SER A 271 -9.22 -11.21 1.71
CA SER A 271 -10.33 -10.51 1.05
C SER A 271 -11.16 -11.40 0.13
N ALA A 272 -10.56 -12.38 -0.56
CA ALA A 272 -11.31 -13.36 -1.36
C ALA A 272 -12.23 -14.22 -0.48
N LYS A 273 -11.72 -14.70 0.66
CA LYS A 273 -12.52 -15.45 1.64
C LYS A 273 -13.69 -14.64 2.18
N LEU A 274 -13.47 -13.37 2.54
CA LEU A 274 -14.55 -12.49 2.99
C LEU A 274 -15.60 -12.21 1.90
N MET A 275 -15.20 -12.15 0.62
CA MET A 275 -16.15 -12.01 -0.49
C MET A 275 -16.96 -13.29 -0.71
N GLU A 276 -16.34 -14.47 -0.62
CA GLU A 276 -17.02 -15.76 -0.76
C GLU A 276 -18.09 -15.96 0.33
N HIS A 277 -17.79 -15.54 1.56
CA HIS A 277 -18.67 -15.76 2.71
C HIS A 277 -19.52 -14.55 3.11
N GLY A 278 -19.29 -13.38 2.52
CA GLY A 278 -19.97 -12.13 2.89
C GLY A 278 -21.49 -12.25 2.85
N ASP A 279 -22.04 -12.87 1.81
CA ASP A 279 -23.50 -13.06 1.68
C ASP A 279 -24.07 -14.01 2.73
N ALA A 280 -23.30 -15.03 3.12
CA ALA A 280 -23.70 -15.95 4.17
C ALA A 280 -23.62 -15.28 5.55
N ILE A 281 -22.62 -14.44 5.77
CA ILE A 281 -22.46 -13.66 7.00
C ILE A 281 -23.61 -12.65 7.14
N GLU A 282 -23.94 -11.91 6.09
CA GLU A 282 -25.06 -10.96 6.09
C GLU A 282 -26.40 -11.65 6.34
N ARG A 283 -26.67 -12.80 5.70
CA ARG A 283 -27.91 -13.55 5.91
C ARG A 283 -28.05 -14.12 7.32
N ASN A 284 -26.96 -14.56 7.93
CA ASN A 284 -27.00 -15.28 9.20
C ASN A 284 -26.84 -14.38 10.43
N PHE A 285 -26.10 -13.26 10.29
CA PHE A 285 -25.75 -12.38 11.40
C PHE A 285 -26.22 -10.93 11.20
N GLY A 286 -26.68 -10.56 10.00
CA GLY A 286 -27.04 -9.18 9.67
C GLY A 286 -28.21 -8.64 10.48
N ASP A 287 -29.25 -9.45 10.73
CA ASP A 287 -30.43 -9.04 11.50
C ASP A 287 -30.10 -8.73 12.97
N ALA A 288 -29.11 -9.43 13.54
CA ALA A 288 -28.68 -9.24 14.92
C ALA A 288 -27.57 -8.18 15.08
N ASN A 289 -26.85 -7.86 13.99
CA ASN A 289 -25.75 -6.89 14.02
C ASN A 289 -25.79 -5.96 12.78
N PRO A 290 -26.58 -4.87 12.82
CA PRO A 290 -26.63 -3.90 11.72
C PRO A 290 -25.27 -3.25 11.41
N ALA A 291 -24.39 -3.11 12.42
CA ALA A 291 -23.05 -2.55 12.24
C ALA A 291 -22.13 -3.48 11.44
N LEU A 292 -22.34 -4.81 11.52
CA LEU A 292 -21.65 -5.79 10.70
C LEU A 292 -22.02 -5.64 9.22
N ILE A 293 -23.29 -5.44 8.90
CA ILE A 293 -23.74 -5.18 7.51
C ILE A 293 -23.05 -3.93 6.96
N GLU A 294 -22.99 -2.85 7.76
CA GLU A 294 -22.34 -1.61 7.34
C GLU A 294 -20.82 -1.79 7.10
N GLU A 295 -20.14 -2.57 7.94
CA GLU A 295 -18.72 -2.88 7.73
C GLU A 295 -18.49 -3.79 6.51
N ILE A 296 -19.37 -4.77 6.23
CA ILE A 296 -19.29 -5.61 5.02
C ILE A 296 -19.51 -4.78 3.76
N ALA A 297 -20.48 -3.86 3.76
CA ALA A 297 -20.70 -2.93 2.66
C ALA A 297 -19.46 -2.05 2.41
N ARG A 298 -18.88 -1.49 3.47
CA ARG A 298 -17.62 -0.70 3.39
C ARG A 298 -16.45 -1.54 2.88
N PHE A 299 -16.34 -2.79 3.33
CA PHE A 299 -15.33 -3.72 2.85
C PHE A 299 -15.45 -3.97 1.34
N ARG A 300 -16.66 -4.23 0.83
CA ARG A 300 -16.91 -4.43 -0.61
C ARG A 300 -16.49 -3.21 -1.42
N GLU A 301 -16.82 -2.00 -0.97
CA GLU A 301 -16.40 -0.74 -1.62
C GLU A 301 -14.86 -0.59 -1.63
N PHE A 302 -14.20 -0.83 -0.49
CA PHE A 302 -12.74 -0.76 -0.41
C PHE A 302 -12.06 -1.84 -1.26
N LYS A 303 -12.63 -3.04 -1.35
CA LYS A 303 -12.12 -4.13 -2.17
C LYS A 303 -12.22 -3.82 -3.66
N GLU A 304 -13.37 -3.32 -4.13
CA GLU A 304 -13.54 -2.90 -5.52
C GLU A 304 -12.54 -1.80 -5.89
N ARG A 305 -12.38 -0.81 -5.02
CA ARG A 305 -11.41 0.27 -5.21
C ARG A 305 -9.97 -0.26 -5.22
N PHE A 306 -9.65 -1.19 -4.33
CA PHE A 306 -8.34 -1.85 -4.30
C PHE A 306 -8.07 -2.62 -5.60
N ASP A 307 -9.02 -3.42 -6.08
CA ASP A 307 -8.87 -4.20 -7.31
C ASP A 307 -8.69 -3.32 -8.55
N SER A 308 -9.49 -2.25 -8.66
CA SER A 308 -9.36 -1.26 -9.74
C SER A 308 -7.98 -0.59 -9.73
N LEU A 309 -7.49 -0.18 -8.57
CA LEU A 309 -6.17 0.45 -8.45
C LEU A 309 -5.04 -0.54 -8.70
N ARG A 310 -5.18 -1.79 -8.24
CA ARG A 310 -4.23 -2.88 -8.49
C ARG A 310 -4.14 -3.24 -9.95
N ALA A 311 -5.27 -3.37 -10.65
CA ALA A 311 -5.31 -3.59 -12.10
C ALA A 311 -4.62 -2.47 -12.90
N GLN A 312 -4.52 -1.29 -12.30
CA GLN A 312 -3.85 -0.12 -12.88
C GLN A 312 -2.43 0.12 -12.32
N SER A 313 -1.91 -0.79 -11.49
CA SER A 313 -0.60 -0.67 -10.81
C SER A 313 -0.44 0.60 -9.96
N ASN A 314 -1.54 1.19 -9.46
CA ASN A 314 -1.57 2.46 -8.71
C ASN A 314 -2.07 2.25 -7.27
N ILE A 315 -1.45 1.30 -6.58
CA ILE A 315 -1.88 0.91 -5.24
C ILE A 315 -1.40 1.95 -4.23
N LYS A 316 -2.35 2.52 -3.50
CA LYS A 316 -2.07 3.55 -2.50
C LYS A 316 -2.16 2.98 -1.10
N TYR A 317 -1.28 3.47 -0.24
CA TYR A 317 -1.21 3.10 1.16
C TYR A 317 -2.56 3.23 1.89
N ASP A 318 -3.30 4.32 1.69
CA ASP A 318 -4.58 4.58 2.36
C ASP A 318 -5.66 3.56 2.01
N VAL A 319 -5.68 3.09 0.76
CA VAL A 319 -6.64 2.08 0.30
C VAL A 319 -6.34 0.73 0.92
N VAL A 320 -5.07 0.34 0.96
CA VAL A 320 -4.61 -0.91 1.59
C VAL A 320 -4.90 -0.91 3.08
N SER A 321 -4.58 0.18 3.77
CA SER A 321 -4.83 0.35 5.21
C SER A 321 -6.33 0.31 5.55
N ARG A 322 -7.18 1.00 4.77
CA ARG A 322 -8.64 0.97 4.96
C ARG A 322 -9.24 -0.41 4.71
N LEU A 323 -8.78 -1.11 3.68
CA LEU A 323 -9.21 -2.48 3.40
C LEU A 323 -8.89 -3.39 4.59
N LYS A 324 -7.63 -3.41 5.06
CA LYS A 324 -7.23 -4.19 6.24
C LYS A 324 -8.02 -3.83 7.49
N THR A 325 -8.25 -2.53 7.73
CA THR A 325 -9.01 -2.06 8.89
C THR A 325 -10.45 -2.56 8.86
N SER A 326 -11.12 -2.46 7.71
CA SER A 326 -12.50 -2.93 7.54
C SER A 326 -12.59 -4.45 7.72
N MET A 327 -11.62 -5.22 7.20
CA MET A 327 -11.54 -6.67 7.44
C MET A 327 -11.40 -6.99 8.94
N ASN A 328 -10.52 -6.29 9.65
CA ASN A 328 -10.36 -6.46 11.10
C ASN A 328 -11.63 -6.07 11.88
N ASN A 329 -12.35 -5.04 11.43
CA ASN A 329 -13.60 -4.61 12.05
C ASN A 329 -14.71 -5.66 11.87
N ILE A 330 -14.84 -6.27 10.68
CA ILE A 330 -15.79 -7.36 10.43
C ILE A 330 -15.51 -8.52 11.39
N LEU A 331 -14.24 -8.92 11.54
CA LEU A 331 -13.85 -9.97 12.48
C LEU A 331 -14.20 -9.58 13.93
N ALA A 332 -13.89 -8.35 14.35
CA ALA A 332 -14.21 -7.88 15.69
C ALA A 332 -15.74 -7.80 15.96
N GLN A 333 -16.55 -7.51 14.96
CA GLN A 333 -18.01 -7.47 15.07
C GLN A 333 -18.62 -8.86 15.15
N LEU A 334 -18.04 -9.84 14.45
CA LEU A 334 -18.38 -11.25 14.62
C LEU A 334 -18.04 -11.75 16.04
N ASP A 335 -16.93 -11.27 16.61
CA ASP A 335 -16.55 -11.61 17.99
C ASP A 335 -17.49 -10.99 19.04
N ARG A 336 -18.04 -9.78 18.82
CA ARG A 336 -18.97 -9.12 19.77
C ARG A 336 -20.39 -9.66 19.76
N GLY A 337 -20.82 -10.33 18.68
CA GLY A 337 -22.12 -10.99 18.63
C GLY A 337 -22.28 -12.13 19.65
N LEU A 338 -21.21 -12.47 20.38
CA LEU A 338 -21.14 -13.50 21.43
C LEU A 338 -21.43 -12.96 22.84
N ASP A 339 -21.48 -11.64 23.05
CA ASP A 339 -21.71 -11.04 24.39
C ASP A 339 -23.20 -10.84 24.73
N VAL A 340 -24.12 -11.46 23.98
CA VAL A 340 -25.54 -11.51 24.37
C VAL A 340 -25.70 -12.60 25.43
N GLU A 341 -25.52 -12.20 26.69
CA GLU A 341 -25.85 -12.89 27.95
C GLU A 341 -26.28 -14.37 27.80
N GLU A 342 -25.32 -15.29 27.64
CA GLU A 342 -25.52 -16.68 28.08
C GLU A 342 -25.16 -16.74 29.57
N GLU A 343 -26.17 -17.05 30.40
CA GLU A 343 -26.00 -17.32 31.83
C GLU A 343 -24.85 -18.33 32.03
N ALA A 344 -23.86 -17.92 32.83
CA ALA A 344 -22.70 -18.74 33.15
C ALA A 344 -23.15 -20.10 33.73
N PRO A 345 -22.67 -21.25 33.21
CA PRO A 345 -22.92 -22.53 33.85
C PRO A 345 -22.13 -22.60 35.16
N GLU A 346 -22.80 -23.09 36.21
CA GLU A 346 -22.25 -23.35 37.54
C GLU A 346 -20.91 -24.11 37.50
N GLU A 347 -19.98 -23.70 38.37
CA GLU A 347 -18.68 -24.35 38.58
C GLU A 347 -18.84 -25.85 38.88
N LEU A 348 -18.29 -26.71 38.02
CA LEU A 348 -18.15 -28.14 38.30
C LEU A 348 -16.92 -28.41 39.19
N PRO A 349 -17.01 -29.37 40.13
CA PRO A 349 -16.01 -29.54 41.19
C PRO A 349 -14.72 -30.20 40.68
N ALA A 350 -13.60 -29.70 41.20
CA ALA A 350 -12.28 -30.26 40.97
C ALA A 350 -12.14 -31.65 41.64
N GLN A 351 -12.04 -32.71 40.84
CA GLN A 351 -11.42 -33.96 41.27
C GLN A 351 -10.47 -34.52 40.21
N PHE A 352 -9.29 -34.86 40.72
CA PHE A 352 -8.07 -35.36 40.08
C PHE A 352 -8.26 -36.70 39.35
N PHE A 353 -7.68 -36.82 38.16
CA PHE A 353 -7.29 -38.11 37.57
C PHE A 353 -5.77 -38.11 37.30
N ASP A 354 -5.17 -39.30 37.39
CA ASP A 354 -3.75 -39.55 37.12
C ASP A 354 -3.50 -39.41 35.61
N ASP A 355 -2.47 -38.65 35.20
CA ASP A 355 -2.14 -38.39 33.78
C ASP A 355 -2.10 -39.68 32.93
N ALA A 356 -1.77 -40.81 33.57
CA ALA A 356 -1.74 -42.14 32.95
C ALA A 356 -3.12 -42.68 32.55
N GLN A 357 -4.16 -42.45 33.36
CA GLN A 357 -5.52 -42.92 33.08
C GLN A 357 -6.18 -42.07 31.99
N HIS A 358 -5.91 -40.77 31.99
CA HIS A 358 -6.34 -39.86 30.94
C HIS A 358 -5.77 -40.23 29.57
N VAL A 359 -4.47 -40.53 29.50
CA VAL A 359 -3.81 -41.01 28.28
C VAL A 359 -4.42 -42.33 27.81
N GLU A 360 -4.76 -43.24 28.72
CA GLU A 360 -5.39 -44.52 28.40
C GLU A 360 -6.81 -44.34 27.85
N ASP A 361 -7.62 -43.46 28.43
CA ASP A 361 -8.97 -43.13 27.97
C ASP A 361 -8.96 -42.54 26.56
N VAL A 362 -8.13 -41.52 26.31
CA VAL A 362 -7.97 -40.91 24.97
C VAL A 362 -7.42 -41.93 23.97
N THR A 363 -6.43 -42.73 24.36
CA THR A 363 -5.83 -43.75 23.48
C THR A 363 -6.83 -44.86 23.14
N SER A 364 -7.70 -45.24 24.07
CA SER A 364 -8.76 -46.23 23.84
C SER A 364 -9.84 -45.70 22.88
N ARG A 365 -10.15 -44.39 22.98
CA ARG A 365 -11.23 -43.75 22.23
C ARG A 365 -10.86 -43.41 20.78
N PHE A 366 -9.65 -42.89 20.57
CA PHE A 366 -9.18 -42.44 19.24
C PHE A 366 -8.29 -43.49 18.55
N GLY A 367 -7.76 -44.46 19.31
CA GLY A 367 -6.89 -45.52 18.81
C GLY A 367 -5.41 -45.14 18.76
N ARG A 368 -4.53 -46.13 18.95
CA ARG A 368 -3.06 -45.95 18.99
C ARG A 368 -2.43 -45.47 17.67
N GLY A 369 -3.18 -45.48 16.58
CA GLY A 369 -2.74 -45.03 15.25
C GLY A 369 -3.20 -43.62 14.87
N GLU A 370 -3.87 -42.89 15.78
CA GLU A 370 -4.38 -41.55 15.51
C GLU A 370 -3.22 -40.53 15.36
N PRO A 371 -3.05 -39.88 14.19
CA PRO A 371 -1.95 -38.93 13.95
C PRO A 371 -2.00 -37.64 14.80
N LEU A 372 -3.10 -37.41 15.51
CA LEU A 372 -3.32 -36.28 16.42
C LEU A 372 -3.30 -36.67 17.91
N LEU A 373 -2.99 -37.93 18.25
CA LEU A 373 -3.13 -38.46 19.62
C LEU A 373 -2.42 -37.60 20.67
N ASP A 374 -1.17 -37.20 20.42
CA ASP A 374 -0.39 -36.36 21.35
C ASP A 374 -1.06 -35.00 21.62
N PHE A 375 -1.75 -34.44 20.63
CA PHE A 375 -2.44 -33.16 20.74
C PHE A 375 -3.82 -33.30 21.38
N LEU A 376 -4.49 -34.43 21.16
CA LEU A 376 -5.74 -34.79 21.83
C LEU A 376 -5.53 -34.98 23.34
N VAL A 377 -4.44 -35.64 23.73
CA VAL A 377 -4.03 -35.78 25.13
C VAL A 377 -3.73 -34.41 25.74
N ARG A 378 -2.98 -33.54 25.04
CA ARG A 378 -2.68 -32.18 25.52
C ARG A 378 -3.93 -31.32 25.72
N ILE A 379 -4.92 -31.44 24.83
CA ILE A 379 -6.21 -30.77 24.97
C ILE A 379 -6.91 -31.25 26.24
N GLY A 380 -6.95 -32.56 26.47
CA GLY A 380 -7.60 -33.12 27.64
C GLY A 380 -6.93 -32.72 28.96
N VAL A 381 -5.58 -32.72 29.02
CA VAL A 381 -4.83 -32.20 30.17
C VAL A 381 -5.16 -30.73 30.42
N ALA A 382 -5.24 -29.91 29.37
CA ALA A 382 -5.58 -28.49 29.49
C ALA A 382 -7.03 -28.25 29.95
N ILE A 383 -7.96 -29.15 29.63
CA ILE A 383 -9.34 -29.10 30.11
C ILE A 383 -9.39 -29.47 31.60
N GLU A 384 -8.64 -30.49 32.02
CA GLU A 384 -8.59 -30.95 33.41
C GLU A 384 -7.86 -29.98 34.35
N SER A 385 -6.86 -29.25 33.87
CA SER A 385 -6.17 -28.20 34.64
C SER A 385 -6.94 -26.89 34.74
N GLY A 386 -8.02 -26.73 33.98
CA GLY A 386 -9.00 -25.65 34.08
C GLY A 386 -8.79 -24.49 33.11
N GLN A 387 -9.59 -23.43 33.30
CA GLN A 387 -9.81 -22.34 32.33
C GLN A 387 -8.55 -21.61 31.83
N ARG A 388 -7.45 -21.61 32.60
CA ARG A 388 -6.21 -20.95 32.19
C ARG A 388 -5.51 -21.66 31.04
N ASP A 389 -5.49 -22.99 31.04
CA ASP A 389 -4.73 -23.76 30.06
C ASP A 389 -5.54 -24.00 28.78
N THR A 390 -6.87 -24.04 28.88
CA THR A 390 -7.76 -24.00 27.70
C THR A 390 -7.63 -22.69 26.92
N LEU A 391 -7.43 -21.55 27.61
CA LEU A 391 -7.14 -20.26 26.98
C LEU A 391 -5.77 -20.24 26.28
N LEU A 392 -4.76 -20.92 26.81
CA LEU A 392 -3.44 -21.04 26.17
C LEU A 392 -3.52 -21.81 24.86
N LEU A 393 -4.32 -22.87 24.80
CA LEU A 393 -4.61 -23.61 23.55
C LEU A 393 -5.68 -22.93 22.68
N ARG A 394 -6.29 -21.86 23.20
CA ARG A 394 -7.35 -21.08 22.56
C ARG A 394 -8.52 -22.00 22.16
N LEU A 395 -8.91 -22.94 23.02
CA LEU A 395 -10.03 -23.83 22.76
C LEU A 395 -11.33 -23.05 22.86
N GLU A 396 -12.26 -23.32 21.95
CA GLU A 396 -13.60 -22.75 22.01
C GLU A 396 -14.50 -23.54 22.98
N PRO A 397 -15.54 -22.93 23.58
CA PRO A 397 -16.40 -23.62 24.54
C PRO A 397 -17.03 -24.93 24.01
N TRP A 398 -17.39 -24.99 22.73
CA TRP A 398 -17.92 -26.20 22.11
C TRP A 398 -16.85 -27.24 21.78
N GLU A 399 -15.58 -26.85 21.60
CA GLU A 399 -14.47 -27.80 21.45
C GLU A 399 -14.22 -28.53 22.78
N VAL A 400 -14.32 -27.80 23.90
CA VAL A 400 -14.27 -28.36 25.25
C VAL A 400 -15.50 -29.24 25.51
N ALA A 401 -16.71 -28.75 25.22
CA ALA A 401 -17.94 -29.54 25.40
C ALA A 401 -17.96 -30.81 24.54
N ALA A 402 -17.49 -30.74 23.29
CA ALA A 402 -17.38 -31.91 22.41
C ALA A 402 -16.39 -32.95 22.97
N TYR A 403 -15.28 -32.50 23.55
CA TYR A 403 -14.32 -33.37 24.21
C TYR A 403 -14.92 -34.07 25.44
N GLU A 404 -15.64 -33.34 26.28
CA GLU A 404 -16.34 -33.90 27.45
C GLU A 404 -17.42 -34.91 27.05
N LYS A 405 -18.20 -34.61 26.00
CA LYS A 405 -19.24 -35.51 25.45
C LYS A 405 -18.64 -36.82 24.91
N LEU A 406 -17.49 -36.75 24.22
CA LEU A 406 -16.81 -37.94 23.69
C LEU A 406 -16.31 -38.91 24.77
N LEU A 407 -16.00 -38.39 25.97
CA LEU A 407 -15.58 -39.18 27.13
C LEU A 407 -16.74 -39.52 28.08
N GLY A 408 -17.98 -39.21 27.72
CA GLY A 408 -19.16 -39.47 28.55
C GLY A 408 -19.23 -38.64 29.83
N ARG A 409 -18.53 -37.49 29.86
CA ARG A 409 -18.51 -36.54 30.99
C ARG A 409 -19.61 -35.48 30.88
N ARG A 410 -20.23 -35.34 29.71
CA ARG A 410 -21.34 -34.44 29.41
C ARG A 410 -22.33 -35.14 28.49
N ASP A 411 -23.63 -34.91 28.72
CA ASP A 411 -24.70 -35.48 27.90
C ASP A 411 -24.86 -34.71 26.58
N ALA A 412 -25.45 -35.38 25.57
CA ALA A 412 -25.83 -34.76 24.32
C ALA A 412 -26.95 -33.72 24.56
N GLU A 413 -26.83 -32.56 23.92
CA GLU A 413 -27.75 -31.43 24.14
C GLU A 413 -28.89 -31.39 23.11
N SER A 414 -28.77 -32.12 21.99
CA SER A 414 -29.81 -32.22 20.97
C SER A 414 -29.67 -33.51 20.15
N GLU A 415 -30.71 -33.91 19.42
CA GLU A 415 -30.66 -35.05 18.50
C GLU A 415 -29.66 -34.85 17.33
N ASN A 416 -29.30 -33.60 17.03
CA ASN A 416 -28.33 -33.24 15.99
C ASN A 416 -26.88 -33.19 16.52
N ASP A 417 -26.70 -33.47 17.82
CA ASP A 417 -25.43 -33.47 18.53
C ASP A 417 -24.81 -34.87 18.43
N THR A 418 -24.28 -35.20 17.25
CA THR A 418 -23.78 -36.55 16.95
C THR A 418 -22.33 -36.73 17.39
N GLU A 419 -21.95 -37.98 17.69
CA GLU A 419 -20.57 -38.34 18.01
C GLU A 419 -19.59 -37.92 16.90
N GLU A 420 -20.00 -38.04 15.64
CA GLU A 420 -19.20 -37.64 14.48
C GLU A 420 -18.92 -36.13 14.45
N LEU A 421 -19.90 -35.31 14.83
CA LEU A 421 -19.76 -33.86 14.98
C LEU A 421 -18.78 -33.51 16.10
N TRP A 422 -18.86 -34.20 17.25
CA TRP A 422 -17.92 -34.00 18.35
C TRP A 422 -16.50 -34.38 17.95
N MET A 423 -16.35 -35.51 17.28
CA MET A 423 -15.06 -35.97 16.74
C MET A 423 -14.46 -34.95 15.78
N LEU A 424 -15.28 -34.34 14.92
CA LEU A 424 -14.84 -33.31 13.99
C LEU A 424 -14.31 -32.07 14.72
N HIS A 425 -15.05 -31.54 15.71
CA HIS A 425 -14.61 -30.38 16.48
C HIS A 425 -13.30 -30.64 17.23
N VAL A 426 -13.19 -31.79 17.91
CA VAL A 426 -12.03 -32.13 18.73
C VAL A 426 -10.79 -32.41 17.86
N ARG A 427 -10.94 -33.12 16.73
CA ARG A 427 -9.85 -33.34 15.77
C ARG A 427 -9.40 -32.04 15.10
N ALA A 428 -10.34 -31.15 14.75
CA ALA A 428 -10.00 -29.85 14.17
C ALA A 428 -9.22 -28.98 15.16
N ALA A 429 -9.61 -28.98 16.43
CA ALA A 429 -8.89 -28.28 17.50
C ALA A 429 -7.46 -28.86 17.69
N ALA A 430 -7.33 -30.18 17.76
CA ALA A 430 -6.04 -30.85 17.89
C ALA A 430 -5.10 -30.57 16.70
N LEU A 431 -5.63 -30.65 15.47
CA LEU A 431 -4.88 -30.35 14.26
C LEU A 431 -4.46 -28.87 14.22
N ARG A 432 -5.33 -27.95 14.65
CA ARG A 432 -4.98 -26.52 14.75
C ARG A 432 -3.79 -26.29 15.68
N VAL A 433 -3.81 -26.88 16.89
CA VAL A 433 -2.69 -26.75 17.84
C VAL A 433 -1.40 -27.31 17.24
N LYS A 434 -1.47 -28.47 16.58
CA LYS A 434 -0.33 -29.08 15.88
C LYS A 434 0.24 -28.19 14.78
N VAL A 435 -0.64 -27.65 13.94
CA VAL A 435 -0.29 -26.81 12.79
C VAL A 435 0.36 -25.49 13.25
N ASP A 436 -0.17 -24.85 14.30
CA ASP A 436 0.39 -23.63 14.87
C ASP A 436 1.81 -23.86 15.45
N GLU A 437 2.03 -25.02 16.09
CA GLU A 437 3.35 -25.41 16.61
C GLU A 437 4.36 -25.67 15.48
N GLU A 438 3.98 -26.46 14.49
CA GLU A 438 4.82 -26.75 13.31
C GLU A 438 5.18 -25.47 12.55
N ALA A 439 4.21 -24.56 12.36
CA ALA A 439 4.42 -23.27 11.73
C ALA A 439 5.40 -22.39 12.52
N THR A 440 5.28 -22.37 13.85
CA THR A 440 6.17 -21.61 14.73
C THR A 440 7.61 -22.13 14.66
N ILE A 441 7.79 -23.45 14.70
CA ILE A 441 9.12 -24.06 14.62
C ILE A 441 9.77 -23.78 13.25
N LEU A 442 9.02 -23.97 12.15
CA LEU A 442 9.53 -23.70 10.81
C LEU A 442 9.87 -22.22 10.59
N ALA A 443 9.00 -21.30 11.02
CA ALA A 443 9.25 -19.86 10.91
C ALA A 443 10.50 -19.44 11.70
N THR A 444 10.70 -20.00 12.88
CA THR A 444 11.87 -19.70 13.73
C THR A 444 13.16 -20.23 13.10
N ALA A 445 13.15 -21.45 12.54
CA ALA A 445 14.30 -22.03 11.86
C ALA A 445 14.70 -21.20 10.62
N ILE A 446 13.71 -20.82 9.79
CA ILE A 446 13.94 -19.99 8.60
C ILE A 446 14.48 -18.61 8.99
N ALA A 447 13.91 -17.96 10.01
CA ALA A 447 14.38 -16.67 10.49
C ALA A 447 15.82 -16.72 11.05
N ALA A 448 16.21 -17.85 11.65
CA ALA A 448 17.56 -18.09 12.15
C ALA A 448 18.56 -18.51 11.04
N GLY A 449 18.10 -18.68 9.79
CA GLY A 449 18.94 -19.16 8.68
C GLY A 449 19.38 -20.62 8.82
N VAL A 450 18.68 -21.40 9.66
CA VAL A 450 18.95 -22.83 9.89
C VAL A 450 18.00 -23.65 9.02
N HIS A 451 18.54 -24.63 8.30
CA HIS A 451 17.69 -25.55 7.53
C HIS A 451 16.85 -26.41 8.48
N PRO A 452 15.51 -26.40 8.35
CA PRO A 452 14.65 -27.21 9.20
C PRO A 452 14.87 -28.70 8.95
N GLU A 453 14.70 -29.53 9.97
CA GLU A 453 14.89 -30.97 9.87
C GLU A 453 13.92 -31.60 8.84
N ALA A 454 14.38 -32.58 8.06
CA ALA A 454 13.58 -33.27 7.03
C ALA A 454 12.32 -33.97 7.61
N THR A 455 12.40 -34.37 8.88
CA THR A 455 11.28 -34.93 9.65
C THR A 455 10.18 -33.91 9.93
N LEU A 456 10.52 -32.62 10.09
CA LEU A 456 9.56 -31.54 10.31
C LEU A 456 8.76 -31.24 9.04
N PHE A 457 9.41 -31.22 7.87
CA PHE A 457 8.70 -31.08 6.59
C PHE A 457 7.77 -32.26 6.33
N THR A 458 8.20 -33.49 6.66
CA THR A 458 7.35 -34.67 6.50
C THR A 458 6.09 -34.57 7.38
N ARG A 459 6.24 -34.13 8.63
CA ARG A 459 5.11 -33.90 9.55
C ARG A 459 4.21 -32.76 9.10
N ALA A 460 4.77 -31.63 8.68
CA ALA A 460 4.01 -30.51 8.15
C ALA A 460 3.17 -30.91 6.94
N LYS A 461 3.73 -31.69 6.01
CA LYS A 461 2.97 -32.23 4.87
C LYS A 461 1.80 -33.10 5.31
N GLN A 462 2.01 -33.99 6.29
CA GLN A 462 0.94 -34.82 6.85
C GLN A 462 -0.16 -33.98 7.50
N SER A 463 0.20 -32.94 8.26
CA SER A 463 -0.76 -32.01 8.85
C SER A 463 -1.56 -31.24 7.79
N LEU A 464 -0.93 -30.87 6.67
CA LEU A 464 -1.60 -30.23 5.53
C LEU A 464 -2.58 -31.18 4.83
N ASP A 465 -2.22 -32.45 4.65
CA ASP A 465 -3.11 -33.42 4.02
C ASP A 465 -4.31 -33.76 4.94
N LEU A 466 -4.09 -33.92 6.24
CA LEU A 466 -5.16 -34.08 7.24
C LEU A 466 -6.11 -32.87 7.30
N ALA A 467 -5.59 -31.65 7.12
CA ALA A 467 -6.43 -30.45 7.13
C ALA A 467 -7.39 -30.40 5.95
N LYS A 468 -6.99 -30.92 4.77
CA LYS A 468 -7.89 -31.05 3.60
C LYS A 468 -8.99 -32.07 3.86
N GLU A 469 -8.66 -33.18 4.50
CA GLU A 469 -9.63 -34.21 4.87
C GLU A 469 -10.67 -33.66 5.86
N LEU A 470 -10.22 -32.97 6.92
CA LEU A 470 -11.14 -32.34 7.86
C LEU A 470 -11.96 -31.20 7.23
N ASP A 471 -11.39 -30.44 6.29
CA ASP A 471 -12.14 -29.40 5.56
C ASP A 471 -13.28 -29.98 4.73
N ALA A 472 -13.05 -31.12 4.08
CA ALA A 472 -14.10 -31.85 3.36
C ALA A 472 -15.21 -32.31 4.31
N LEU A 473 -14.86 -32.85 5.48
CA LEU A 473 -15.85 -33.23 6.50
C LEU A 473 -16.63 -32.02 7.02
N PHE A 474 -15.98 -30.87 7.25
CA PHE A 474 -16.68 -29.64 7.60
C PHE A 474 -17.64 -29.19 6.50
N ALA A 475 -17.27 -29.34 5.21
CA ALA A 475 -18.15 -29.00 4.10
C ALA A 475 -19.39 -29.89 4.09
N ASP A 476 -19.24 -31.20 4.33
CA ASP A 476 -20.33 -32.17 4.40
C ASP A 476 -21.27 -31.83 5.57
N PHE A 477 -20.73 -31.64 6.78
CA PHE A 477 -21.52 -31.27 7.96
C PHE A 477 -22.20 -29.91 7.82
N LEU A 478 -21.56 -28.93 7.18
CA LEU A 478 -22.18 -27.63 6.90
C LEU A 478 -23.34 -27.78 5.90
N GLN A 479 -23.18 -28.60 4.87
CA GLN A 479 -24.23 -28.85 3.90
C GLN A 479 -25.44 -29.51 4.57
N GLU A 480 -25.22 -30.45 5.48
CA GLU A 480 -26.29 -31.11 6.25
C GLU A 480 -26.93 -30.15 7.27
N ALA A 481 -26.14 -29.40 8.03
CA ALA A 481 -26.63 -28.48 9.06
C ALA A 481 -27.48 -27.33 8.48
N VAL A 482 -27.25 -26.94 7.22
CA VAL A 482 -28.09 -25.97 6.49
C VAL A 482 -29.53 -26.49 6.31
N TYR A 483 -29.74 -27.81 6.19
CA TYR A 483 -31.08 -28.39 6.06
C TYR A 483 -31.84 -28.43 7.39
N TYR A 484 -31.15 -28.65 8.52
CA TYR A 484 -31.78 -28.84 9.83
C TYR A 484 -31.94 -27.54 10.65
N SER A 485 -31.49 -26.39 10.13
CA SER A 485 -31.69 -25.05 10.72
C SER A 485 -31.17 -24.88 12.17
N ASN A 486 -30.23 -25.70 12.62
CA ASN A 486 -29.60 -25.54 13.93
C ASN A 486 -28.51 -24.45 13.86
N ARG A 487 -28.92 -23.21 14.18
CA ARG A 487 -28.05 -22.02 14.11
C ARG A 487 -26.79 -22.12 14.97
N GLN A 488 -26.88 -22.78 16.12
CA GLN A 488 -25.75 -22.95 17.04
C GLN A 488 -24.70 -23.89 16.43
N ILE A 489 -25.12 -25.06 15.93
CA ILE A 489 -24.22 -26.02 15.27
C ILE A 489 -23.59 -25.42 14.00
N LEU A 490 -24.38 -24.70 13.19
CA LEU A 490 -23.87 -24.01 12.00
C LEU A 490 -22.76 -23.02 12.34
N HIS A 491 -22.95 -22.20 13.38
CA HIS A 491 -21.94 -21.26 13.85
C HIS A 491 -20.66 -21.99 14.31
N GLN A 492 -20.81 -23.03 15.13
CA GLN A 492 -19.68 -23.83 15.62
C GLN A 492 -18.89 -24.45 14.46
N LEU A 493 -19.58 -25.01 13.47
CA LEU A 493 -18.98 -25.60 12.27
C LEU A 493 -18.21 -24.56 11.44
N TYR A 494 -18.83 -23.42 11.11
CA TYR A 494 -18.14 -22.37 10.36
C TYR A 494 -16.91 -21.87 11.12
N ARG A 495 -17.04 -21.58 12.42
CA ARG A 495 -15.94 -21.03 13.22
C ARG A 495 -14.79 -22.03 13.39
N SER A 496 -15.07 -23.29 13.74
CA SER A 496 -14.03 -24.32 13.83
C SER A 496 -13.35 -24.56 12.48
N ARG A 497 -14.10 -24.59 11.37
CA ARG A 497 -13.55 -24.69 10.01
C ARG A 497 -12.64 -23.51 9.67
N PHE A 498 -13.08 -22.27 9.90
CA PHE A 498 -12.27 -21.08 9.61
C PHE A 498 -10.97 -21.04 10.43
N ARG A 499 -11.03 -21.42 11.69
CA ARG A 499 -9.84 -21.49 12.56
C ARG A 499 -8.85 -22.54 12.07
N LEU A 500 -9.35 -23.71 11.66
CA LEU A 500 -8.52 -24.75 11.05
C LEU A 500 -7.86 -24.25 9.76
N LEU A 501 -8.66 -23.66 8.85
CA LEU A 501 -8.16 -23.13 7.58
C LEU A 501 -7.13 -22.01 7.76
N ARG A 502 -7.29 -21.16 8.78
CA ARG A 502 -6.31 -20.13 9.13
C ARG A 502 -4.96 -20.73 9.52
N GLY A 503 -4.96 -21.72 10.41
CA GLY A 503 -3.73 -22.44 10.79
C GLY A 503 -3.09 -23.11 9.58
N PHE A 504 -3.91 -23.85 8.82
CA PHE A 504 -3.50 -24.56 7.60
C PHE A 504 -2.80 -23.65 6.59
N SER A 505 -3.39 -22.50 6.25
CA SER A 505 -2.80 -21.53 5.33
C SER A 505 -1.46 -20.99 5.85
N GLY A 506 -1.35 -20.75 7.17
CA GLY A 506 -0.10 -20.30 7.80
C GLY A 506 1.04 -21.31 7.63
N LEU A 507 0.79 -22.59 7.92
CA LEU A 507 1.78 -23.65 7.76
C LEU A 507 2.14 -23.91 6.29
N TRP A 508 1.14 -23.91 5.39
CA TRP A 508 1.36 -24.15 3.96
C TRP A 508 2.33 -23.13 3.35
N LEU A 509 2.18 -21.84 3.68
CA LEU A 509 3.04 -20.77 3.17
C LEU A 509 4.50 -20.89 3.66
N ILE A 510 4.69 -21.40 4.87
CA ILE A 510 6.03 -21.59 5.43
C ILE A 510 6.66 -22.85 4.82
N TYR A 511 5.86 -23.91 4.66
CA TYR A 511 6.26 -25.16 4.01
C TYR A 511 6.72 -24.93 2.57
N ASP A 512 5.95 -24.20 1.77
CA ASP A 512 6.27 -23.91 0.35
C ASP A 512 7.51 -23.03 0.15
N ARG A 513 7.89 -22.24 1.16
CA ARG A 513 9.13 -21.43 1.13
C ARG A 513 10.38 -22.19 1.56
N GLY A 514 10.22 -23.30 2.28
CA GLY A 514 11.31 -24.08 2.87
C GLY A 514 11.58 -25.43 2.19
N ALA A 515 10.59 -25.97 1.47
CA ALA A 515 10.72 -27.14 0.59
C ALA A 515 11.27 -26.72 -0.79
#